data_AF-A0A2V9HPY3-F1
#
_entry.id   AF-A0A2V9HPY3-F1
#
_cell.length_a   1.000
_cell.length_b   1.000
_cell.length_c   1.000
_cell.angle_alpha   90.00
_cell.angle_beta   90.00
_cell.angle_gamma   90.00
#
_symmetry.space_group_name_H-M   'P 1'
#
loop_
_entity.id
_entity.type
_entity.pdbx_description
1 polymer ?
#
loop_
_entity_poly.entity_id
_entity_poly.type
_entity_poly.pdbx_seq_one_letter_code
_entity_poly.pdbx_strand_id
1 'polypeptide(L)'
;MLPHGGPEDNDRLNFDVVVRLIAATGYVVLEPEYRGSTGYGADFLSAIYQHFGDRAYRDVDSATDFAVSQGWADPNRLAIFGWSAGGFMTSWTVTETQRYKAAIEGAGITDWLSFIPTSDIWQTDYDARLQEKDPTPMLQFSAVMHADKVTTPLLILHGEADIRVPTFQGREFFVLLR
;
A
#
# COMPACT_ATOMS: atom_id res chain seq x y z
N MET A 1 8.73 -6.80 2.92
CA MET A 1 8.38 -5.65 2.06
C MET A 1 7.64 -4.64 2.93
N LEU A 2 8.13 -3.40 3.00
CA LEU A 2 7.61 -2.34 3.86
C LEU A 2 7.46 -1.04 3.05
N PRO A 3 6.43 -0.91 2.17
CA PRO A 3 6.18 0.35 1.48
C PRO A 3 5.78 1.44 2.47
N HIS A 4 6.40 2.61 2.36
CA HIS A 4 6.12 3.77 3.21
C HIS A 4 4.74 4.39 2.95
N GLY A 5 4.31 5.24 3.89
CA GLY A 5 3.12 6.10 3.77
C GLY A 5 3.38 7.39 2.97
N GLY A 6 2.41 8.31 2.95
CA GLY A 6 2.51 9.57 2.19
C GLY A 6 1.36 9.74 1.19
N PRO A 7 1.47 9.28 -0.07
CA PRO A 7 2.62 8.57 -0.67
C PRO A 7 3.79 9.49 -1.07
N GLU A 8 3.60 10.81 -1.01
CA GLU A 8 4.65 11.82 -1.22
C GLU A 8 5.54 11.97 0.03
N ASP A 9 6.26 10.91 0.38
CA ASP A 9 7.31 10.90 1.41
C ASP A 9 8.48 10.02 0.94
N ASN A 10 9.48 9.75 1.79
CA ASN A 10 10.49 8.73 1.54
C ASN A 10 10.98 8.08 2.84
N ASP A 11 11.45 6.84 2.72
CA ASP A 11 12.21 6.17 3.75
C ASP A 11 13.63 6.77 3.79
N ARG A 12 14.11 7.01 5.00
CA ARG A 12 15.37 7.71 5.25
C ARG A 12 16.25 6.82 6.12
N LEU A 13 17.57 7.01 6.01
CA LEU A 13 18.54 6.35 6.89
C LEU A 13 18.50 6.98 8.31
N ASN A 14 17.38 6.81 9.01
CA ASN A 14 17.13 7.30 10.36
C ASN A 14 16.73 6.15 11.31
N PHE A 15 16.37 6.51 12.54
CA PHE A 15 15.91 5.53 13.52
C PHE A 15 14.39 5.32 13.36
N ASP A 16 14.02 4.22 12.71
CA ASP A 16 12.65 3.73 12.65
C ASP A 16 12.44 2.54 13.60
N VAL A 17 11.51 2.67 14.54
CA VAL A 17 11.24 1.63 15.56
C VAL A 17 10.64 0.38 14.95
N VAL A 18 9.74 0.53 13.98
CA VAL A 18 9.03 -0.58 13.34
C VAL A 18 10.02 -1.44 12.55
N VAL A 19 10.86 -0.81 11.74
CA VAL A 19 11.92 -1.50 10.97
C VAL A 19 12.86 -2.26 11.91
N ARG A 20 13.27 -1.63 13.02
CA ARG A 20 14.17 -2.25 14.00
C ARG A 20 13.53 -3.44 14.71
N LEU A 21 12.26 -3.34 15.08
CA LEU A 21 11.53 -4.45 15.70
C LEU A 21 11.40 -5.63 14.74
N ILE A 22 11.03 -5.37 13.48
CA ILE A 22 10.92 -6.42 12.45
C ILE A 22 12.29 -7.07 12.21
N ALA A 23 13.34 -6.26 12.01
CA ALA A 23 14.70 -6.77 11.79
C ALA A 23 15.23 -7.56 12.99
N ALA A 24 14.94 -7.12 14.23
CA ALA A 24 15.34 -7.81 15.45
C ALA A 24 14.70 -9.20 15.60
N THR A 25 13.58 -9.45 14.92
CA THR A 25 12.94 -10.78 14.86
C THR A 25 13.48 -11.69 13.76
N GLY A 26 14.53 -11.27 13.04
CA GLY A 26 15.25 -12.08 12.05
C GLY A 26 14.76 -11.92 10.61
N TYR A 27 13.96 -10.88 10.32
CA TYR A 27 13.55 -10.55 8.95
C TYR A 27 14.54 -9.58 8.30
N VAL A 28 14.68 -9.71 6.97
CA VAL A 28 15.20 -8.62 6.13
C VAL A 28 14.05 -7.68 5.82
N VAL A 29 14.24 -6.38 6.07
CA VAL A 29 13.27 -5.34 5.74
C VAL A 29 13.72 -4.66 4.45
N LEU A 30 12.79 -4.49 3.52
CA LEU A 30 13.00 -3.79 2.27
C LEU A 30 11.99 -2.65 2.19
N GLU A 31 12.50 -1.44 2.06
CA GLU A 31 11.82 -0.15 2.06
C GLU A 31 12.01 0.48 0.67
N PRO A 32 11.15 0.15 -0.32
CA PRO A 32 11.33 0.63 -1.68
C PRO A 32 10.79 2.05 -1.84
N GLU A 33 11.61 2.89 -2.46
CA GLU A 33 11.20 4.21 -2.96
C GLU A 33 10.47 4.02 -4.30
N TYR A 34 9.15 3.98 -4.25
CA TYR A 34 8.29 3.82 -5.42
C TYR A 34 8.01 5.17 -6.09
N ARG A 35 7.67 5.19 -7.38
CA ARG A 35 7.27 6.45 -8.06
C ARG A 35 6.19 7.16 -7.25
N GLY A 36 6.43 8.42 -6.91
CA GLY A 36 5.70 9.14 -5.86
C GLY A 36 6.55 9.52 -4.66
N SER A 37 7.69 8.87 -4.43
CA SER A 37 8.54 9.22 -3.30
C SER A 37 9.26 10.57 -3.49
N THR A 38 9.50 11.26 -2.38
CA THR A 38 10.24 12.52 -2.36
C THR A 38 11.76 12.31 -2.47
N GLY A 39 12.51 13.33 -2.85
CA GLY A 39 13.98 13.28 -2.92
C GLY A 39 14.58 12.79 -4.24
N TYR A 40 13.76 12.33 -5.19
CA TYR A 40 14.18 11.80 -6.49
C TYR A 40 13.85 12.72 -7.70
N GLY A 41 13.40 13.95 -7.43
CA GLY A 41 13.05 14.95 -8.44
C GLY A 41 11.56 14.98 -8.80
N ALA A 42 11.14 16.06 -9.47
CA ALA A 42 9.74 16.33 -9.77
C ALA A 42 9.11 15.29 -10.71
N ASP A 43 9.87 14.76 -11.66
CA ASP A 43 9.39 13.73 -12.59
C ASP A 43 9.12 12.41 -11.87
N PHE A 44 9.93 12.05 -10.87
CA PHE A 44 9.72 10.85 -10.06
C PHE A 44 8.53 11.00 -9.11
N LEU A 45 8.42 12.17 -8.46
CA LEU A 45 7.31 12.52 -7.57
C LEU A 45 5.97 12.50 -8.33
N SER A 46 5.89 13.19 -9.47
CA SER A 46 4.63 13.34 -10.23
C SER A 46 4.20 12.07 -10.98
N ALA A 47 5.08 11.07 -11.10
CA ALA A 47 4.78 9.84 -11.82
C ALA A 47 3.73 8.95 -11.14
N ILE A 48 3.36 9.22 -9.89
CA ILE A 48 2.33 8.52 -9.11
C ILE A 48 0.90 9.02 -9.40
N TYR A 49 0.72 10.25 -9.86
CA TYR A 49 -0.61 10.80 -10.09
C TYR A 49 -1.34 9.97 -11.14
N GLN A 50 -2.59 9.60 -10.85
CA GLN A 50 -3.41 8.66 -11.64
C GLN A 50 -2.82 7.25 -11.79
N HIS A 51 -1.75 6.95 -11.06
CA HIS A 51 -0.90 5.80 -11.29
C HIS A 51 -0.39 5.15 -9.99
N PHE A 52 -1.17 5.22 -8.91
CA PHE A 52 -0.73 4.71 -7.62
C PHE A 52 -0.85 3.17 -7.58
N GLY A 53 -2.01 2.63 -7.96
CA GLY A 53 -2.25 1.20 -8.07
C GLY A 53 -1.60 0.51 -9.28
N ASP A 54 -1.01 1.23 -10.24
CA ASP A 54 -0.33 0.60 -11.39
C ASP A 54 1.21 0.76 -11.36
N ARG A 55 1.73 1.98 -11.32
CA ARG A 55 3.16 2.27 -11.44
C ARG A 55 3.87 2.06 -10.12
N ALA A 56 3.38 2.70 -9.06
CA ALA A 56 3.97 2.53 -7.73
C ALA A 56 3.84 1.08 -7.25
N TYR A 57 2.70 0.41 -7.52
CA TYR A 57 2.55 -1.03 -7.28
C TYR A 57 3.64 -1.87 -7.97
N ARG A 58 3.90 -1.64 -9.26
CA ARG A 58 4.97 -2.36 -9.99
C ARG A 58 6.35 -2.09 -9.41
N ASP A 59 6.60 -0.88 -8.92
CA ASP A 59 7.89 -0.55 -8.28
C ASP A 59 8.06 -1.35 -6.98
N VAL A 60 6.99 -1.46 -6.17
CA VAL A 60 6.99 -2.27 -4.94
C VAL A 60 7.14 -3.76 -5.25
N ASP A 61 6.38 -4.33 -6.19
CA ASP A 61 6.48 -5.76 -6.50
C ASP A 61 7.83 -6.13 -7.13
N SER A 62 8.36 -5.29 -8.03
CA SER A 62 9.68 -5.51 -8.63
C SER A 62 10.84 -5.36 -7.63
N ALA A 63 10.68 -4.56 -6.58
CA ALA A 63 11.66 -4.51 -5.49
C ALA A 63 11.74 -5.85 -4.74
N THR A 64 10.62 -6.58 -4.60
CA THR A 64 10.65 -7.94 -4.05
C THR A 64 11.40 -8.90 -4.99
N ASP A 65 11.20 -8.83 -6.30
CA ASP A 65 11.98 -9.61 -7.27
C ASP A 65 13.47 -9.31 -7.18
N PHE A 66 13.82 -8.04 -7.04
CA PHE A 66 15.20 -7.62 -6.84
C PHE A 66 15.80 -8.30 -5.60
N ALA A 67 15.17 -8.21 -4.43
CA ALA A 67 15.68 -8.82 -3.20
C ALA A 67 15.80 -10.35 -3.28
N VAL A 68 14.86 -11.02 -3.97
CA VAL A 68 14.97 -12.47 -4.23
C VAL A 68 16.16 -12.77 -5.14
N SER A 69 16.35 -12.00 -6.22
CA SER A 69 17.47 -12.19 -7.15
C SER A 69 18.84 -11.99 -6.50
N GLN A 70 18.93 -11.10 -5.51
CA GLN A 70 20.14 -10.86 -4.73
C GLN A 70 20.39 -11.93 -3.66
N GLY A 71 19.44 -12.85 -3.44
CA GLY A 71 19.50 -13.85 -2.37
C GLY A 71 19.25 -13.28 -0.97
N TRP A 72 18.72 -12.07 -0.87
CA TRP A 72 18.39 -11.43 0.42
C TRP A 72 17.07 -11.97 0.99
N ALA A 73 16.15 -12.38 0.11
CA ALA A 73 14.84 -12.88 0.48
C ALA A 73 14.59 -14.29 -0.09
N ASP A 74 14.01 -15.16 0.73
CA ASP A 74 13.49 -16.46 0.29
C ASP A 74 12.09 -16.25 -0.34
N PRO A 75 11.86 -16.63 -1.60
CA PRO A 75 10.57 -16.43 -2.27
C PRO A 75 9.41 -17.17 -1.59
N ASN A 76 9.68 -18.16 -0.74
CA ASN A 76 8.67 -18.87 0.04
C ASN A 76 8.40 -18.25 1.41
N ARG A 77 9.12 -17.19 1.80
CA ARG A 77 9.03 -16.54 3.12
C ARG A 77 8.91 -15.03 2.99
N LEU A 78 8.00 -14.59 2.13
CA LEU A 78 7.73 -13.18 1.87
C LEU A 78 6.57 -12.68 2.73
N ALA A 79 6.69 -11.47 3.27
CA ALA A 79 5.60 -10.75 3.92
C ALA A 79 5.60 -9.28 3.49
N ILE A 80 4.42 -8.67 3.47
CA ILE A 80 4.22 -7.25 3.19
C ILE A 80 3.51 -6.57 4.36
N PHE A 81 3.96 -5.39 4.74
CA PHE A 81 3.32 -4.56 5.75
C PHE A 81 3.43 -3.12 5.31
N GLY A 82 2.38 -2.31 5.43
CA GLY A 82 2.50 -0.87 5.29
C GLY A 82 1.42 -0.14 6.09
N TRP A 83 1.67 1.15 6.33
CA TRP A 83 0.76 2.03 7.05
C TRP A 83 0.31 3.20 6.17
N SER A 84 -0.94 3.65 6.27
CA SER A 84 -1.51 4.73 5.46
C SER A 84 -1.40 4.43 3.96
N ALA A 85 -0.68 5.24 3.17
CA ALA A 85 -0.43 4.95 1.76
C ALA A 85 0.27 3.59 1.54
N GLY A 86 1.11 3.15 2.47
CA GLY A 86 1.67 1.80 2.48
C GLY A 86 0.64 0.73 2.84
N GLY A 87 -0.40 1.09 3.60
CA GLY A 87 -1.57 0.26 3.87
C GLY A 87 -2.39 0.05 2.60
N PHE A 88 -2.66 1.11 1.84
CA PHE A 88 -3.22 1.01 0.47
C PHE A 88 -2.39 0.09 -0.41
N MET A 89 -1.07 0.29 -0.43
CA MET A 89 -0.17 -0.56 -1.22
C MET A 89 -0.25 -2.03 -0.77
N THR A 90 -0.43 -2.29 0.52
CA THR A 90 -0.56 -3.64 1.07
C THR A 90 -1.89 -4.29 0.69
N SER A 91 -3.03 -3.61 0.90
CA SER A 91 -4.35 -4.11 0.51
C SER A 91 -4.44 -4.35 -1.00
N TRP A 92 -3.88 -3.45 -1.80
CA TRP A 92 -3.83 -3.60 -3.24
C TRP A 92 -2.89 -4.75 -3.68
N THR A 93 -1.70 -4.85 -3.10
CA THR A 93 -0.75 -5.91 -3.48
C THR A 93 -1.32 -7.32 -3.30
N VAL A 94 -2.11 -7.56 -2.24
CA VAL A 94 -2.70 -8.88 -1.99
C VAL A 94 -3.84 -9.24 -2.93
N THR A 95 -4.40 -8.28 -3.69
CA THR A 95 -5.37 -8.57 -4.77
C THR A 95 -4.66 -8.94 -6.08
N GLU A 96 -3.43 -8.47 -6.27
CA GLU A 96 -2.67 -8.62 -7.51
C GLU A 96 -1.74 -9.85 -7.52
N THR A 97 -1.31 -10.34 -6.35
CA THR A 97 -0.37 -11.48 -6.26
C THR A 97 -0.55 -12.34 -5.01
N GLN A 98 -0.16 -13.62 -5.11
CA GLN A 98 -0.20 -14.62 -4.03
C GLN A 98 1.20 -14.99 -3.50
N ARG A 99 2.24 -14.22 -3.87
CA ARG A 99 3.63 -14.52 -3.48
C ARG A 99 3.90 -14.30 -1.99
N TYR A 100 3.17 -13.38 -1.35
CA TYR A 100 3.30 -13.09 0.07
C TYR A 100 2.58 -14.15 0.92
N LYS A 101 3.19 -14.55 2.04
CA LYS A 101 2.65 -15.56 2.97
C LYS A 101 1.90 -14.96 4.14
N ALA A 102 2.09 -13.66 4.37
CA ALA A 102 1.36 -12.86 5.32
C ALA A 102 1.36 -11.40 4.86
N ALA A 103 0.30 -10.69 5.21
CA ALA A 103 0.17 -9.27 4.97
C ALA A 103 -0.35 -8.55 6.21
N ILE A 104 0.08 -7.31 6.43
CA ILE A 104 -0.46 -6.41 7.44
C ILE A 104 -0.84 -5.10 6.76
N GLU A 105 -2.12 -4.79 6.75
CA GLU A 105 -2.64 -3.51 6.28
C GLU A 105 -2.94 -2.63 7.50
N GLY A 106 -2.27 -1.48 7.58
CA GLY A 106 -2.46 -0.51 8.66
C GLY A 106 -3.05 0.80 8.16
N ALA A 107 -4.24 1.17 8.61
CA ALA A 107 -4.91 2.43 8.29
C ALA A 107 -4.86 2.78 6.78
N GLY A 108 -5.05 1.78 5.92
CA GLY A 108 -4.92 1.86 4.47
C GLY A 108 -6.21 2.23 3.77
N ILE A 109 -6.08 2.86 2.60
CA ILE A 109 -7.20 3.10 1.70
C ILE A 109 -7.52 1.77 1.01
N THR A 110 -8.78 1.36 1.03
CA THR A 110 -9.27 0.11 0.43
C THR A 110 -10.36 0.38 -0.61
N ASP A 111 -11.06 1.50 -0.48
CA ASP A 111 -12.01 1.99 -1.46
C ASP A 111 -11.87 3.50 -1.68
N TRP A 112 -11.38 3.89 -2.86
CA TRP A 112 -11.29 5.29 -3.27
C TRP A 112 -12.64 6.00 -3.31
N LEU A 113 -13.74 5.28 -3.61
CA LEU A 113 -15.06 5.87 -3.73
C LEU A 113 -15.58 6.36 -2.37
N SER A 114 -15.45 5.54 -1.33
CA SER A 114 -15.89 5.88 0.01
C SER A 114 -14.88 6.75 0.77
N PHE A 115 -13.59 6.67 0.42
CA PHE A 115 -12.51 7.45 1.06
C PHE A 115 -12.62 8.95 0.80
N ILE A 116 -12.73 9.37 -0.47
CA ILE A 116 -12.69 10.79 -0.84
C ILE A 116 -13.73 11.66 -0.11
N PRO A 117 -15.01 11.30 0.00
CA PRO A 117 -16.00 12.16 0.66
C PRO A 117 -15.95 12.11 2.20
N THR A 118 -15.09 11.29 2.80
CA THR A 118 -15.09 11.04 4.25
C THR A 118 -13.75 11.31 4.94
N SER A 119 -12.70 11.52 4.15
CA SER A 119 -11.38 11.90 4.61
C SER A 119 -11.27 13.41 4.86
N ASP A 120 -10.40 13.81 5.79
CA ASP A 120 -9.99 15.22 5.96
C ASP A 120 -8.90 15.66 4.94
N ILE A 121 -8.40 14.73 4.11
CA ILE A 121 -7.49 15.02 2.99
C ILE A 121 -8.14 14.78 1.64
N TRP A 122 -7.76 15.59 0.67
CA TRP A 122 -8.38 15.61 -0.66
C TRP A 122 -7.45 15.00 -1.71
N GLN A 123 -7.29 13.68 -1.69
CA GLN A 123 -6.37 12.95 -2.57
C GLN A 123 -6.99 12.60 -3.93
N THR A 124 -7.46 13.60 -4.68
CA THR A 124 -8.23 13.40 -5.91
C THR A 124 -7.41 13.04 -7.14
N ASP A 125 -6.10 13.26 -7.08
CA ASP A 125 -5.25 13.26 -8.28
C ASP A 125 -4.40 11.97 -8.39
N TYR A 126 -4.47 11.08 -7.39
CA TYR A 126 -4.02 9.69 -7.50
C TYR A 126 -5.09 8.87 -8.25
N ASP A 127 -5.45 7.69 -7.74
CA ASP A 127 -6.40 6.80 -8.42
C ASP A 127 -7.87 7.22 -8.26
N ALA A 128 -8.16 8.12 -7.33
CA ALA A 128 -9.49 8.66 -7.12
C ALA A 128 -10.06 9.46 -8.31
N ARG A 129 -9.19 10.10 -9.11
CA ARG A 129 -9.53 10.87 -10.33
C ARG A 129 -10.86 11.64 -10.29
N LEU A 130 -11.19 12.29 -9.18
CA LEU A 130 -12.56 12.78 -8.91
C LEU A 130 -13.05 13.83 -9.93
N GLN A 131 -12.12 14.47 -10.63
CA GLN A 131 -12.45 15.43 -11.69
C GLN A 131 -13.02 14.75 -12.95
N GLU A 132 -12.78 13.45 -13.12
CA GLU A 132 -13.32 12.65 -14.20
C GLU A 132 -14.77 12.25 -13.90
N LYS A 133 -15.62 12.25 -14.92
CA LYS A 133 -17.01 11.78 -14.77
C LYS A 133 -17.12 10.26 -14.70
N ASP A 134 -16.07 9.56 -15.14
CA ASP A 134 -16.01 8.11 -15.17
C ASP A 134 -15.46 7.59 -13.84
N PRO A 135 -16.25 6.83 -13.06
CA PRO A 135 -15.76 6.28 -11.79
C PRO A 135 -14.87 5.04 -11.99
N THR A 136 -14.71 4.54 -13.22
CA THR A 136 -13.98 3.28 -13.50
C THR A 136 -12.58 3.26 -12.89
N PRO A 137 -11.74 4.32 -12.96
CA PRO A 137 -10.43 4.31 -12.32
C PRO A 137 -10.49 4.14 -10.79
N MET A 138 -11.45 4.81 -10.13
CA MET A 138 -11.64 4.67 -8.67
C MET A 138 -11.94 3.23 -8.30
N LEU A 139 -12.90 2.62 -9.01
CA LEU A 139 -13.33 1.25 -8.77
C LEU A 139 -12.22 0.25 -9.12
N GLN A 140 -11.45 0.53 -10.18
CA GLN A 140 -10.38 -0.35 -10.64
C GLN A 140 -9.31 -0.52 -9.56
N PHE A 141 -8.89 0.56 -8.91
CA PHE A 141 -7.81 0.56 -7.91
C PHE A 141 -8.31 0.49 -6.46
N SER A 142 -9.59 0.19 -6.25
CA SER A 142 -10.16 -0.11 -4.93
C SER A 142 -10.00 -1.60 -4.62
N ALA A 143 -9.19 -1.96 -3.62
CA ALA A 143 -8.96 -3.35 -3.20
C ALA A 143 -10.27 -4.10 -2.86
N VAL A 144 -11.29 -3.39 -2.34
CA VAL A 144 -12.61 -3.97 -2.06
C VAL A 144 -13.27 -4.59 -3.30
N MET A 145 -12.97 -4.08 -4.50
CA MET A 145 -13.54 -4.59 -5.76
C MET A 145 -12.90 -5.90 -6.21
N HIS A 146 -11.81 -6.31 -5.55
CA HIS A 146 -11.01 -7.50 -5.89
C HIS A 146 -10.75 -8.40 -4.67
N ALA A 147 -11.53 -8.24 -3.60
CA ALA A 147 -11.38 -8.99 -2.35
C ALA A 147 -11.50 -10.51 -2.55
N ASP A 148 -12.20 -10.95 -3.60
CA ASP A 148 -12.34 -12.36 -3.97
C ASP A 148 -11.03 -13.02 -4.45
N LYS A 149 -10.04 -12.22 -4.84
CA LYS A 149 -8.71 -12.69 -5.24
C LYS A 149 -7.76 -12.90 -4.05
N VAL A 150 -8.08 -12.35 -2.89
CA VAL A 150 -7.20 -12.34 -1.72
C VAL A 150 -7.19 -13.72 -1.07
N THR A 151 -6.03 -14.38 -1.14
CA THR A 151 -5.77 -15.66 -0.45
C THR A 151 -4.67 -15.56 0.61
N THR A 152 -3.96 -14.43 0.65
CA THR A 152 -2.89 -14.17 1.61
C THR A 152 -3.51 -13.92 3.00
N PRO A 153 -3.07 -14.61 4.07
CA PRO A 153 -3.46 -14.27 5.43
C PRO A 153 -3.17 -12.79 5.73
N LEU A 154 -4.22 -12.02 6.02
CA LEU A 154 -4.17 -10.57 6.16
C LEU A 154 -4.62 -10.15 7.57
N LEU A 155 -3.79 -9.35 8.23
CA LEU A 155 -4.15 -8.61 9.45
C LEU A 155 -4.48 -7.17 9.07
N ILE A 156 -5.66 -6.70 9.49
CA ILE A 156 -6.12 -5.31 9.32
C ILE A 156 -6.00 -4.58 10.66
N LEU A 157 -5.28 -3.47 10.69
CA LEU A 157 -5.07 -2.63 11.87
C LEU A 157 -5.58 -1.22 11.60
N HIS A 158 -6.52 -0.74 12.42
CA HIS A 158 -7.10 0.59 12.23
C HIS A 158 -7.37 1.28 13.57
N GLY A 159 -7.00 2.55 13.69
CA GLY A 159 -7.33 3.36 14.87
C GLY A 159 -8.74 3.93 14.79
N GLU A 160 -9.60 3.66 15.78
CA GLU A 160 -11.03 4.05 15.77
C GLU A 160 -11.29 5.55 15.53
N ALA A 161 -10.36 6.41 15.95
CA ALA A 161 -10.45 7.87 15.83
C ALA A 161 -9.76 8.43 14.57
N ASP A 162 -9.35 7.59 13.62
CA ASP A 162 -8.67 8.04 12.40
C ASP A 162 -9.64 8.83 11.49
N ILE A 163 -9.33 10.12 11.31
CA ILE A 163 -10.06 11.03 10.41
C ILE A 163 -9.38 11.17 9.04
N ARG A 164 -8.14 10.70 8.91
CA ARG A 164 -7.39 10.70 7.65
C ARG A 164 -7.89 9.58 6.77
N VAL A 165 -7.78 8.36 7.27
CA VAL A 165 -8.32 7.16 6.62
C VAL A 165 -9.39 6.62 7.57
N PRO A 166 -10.68 6.89 7.31
CA PRO A 166 -11.74 6.47 8.22
C PRO A 166 -11.76 4.96 8.44
N THR A 167 -12.04 4.54 9.68
CA THR A 167 -11.98 3.11 10.09
C THR A 167 -12.90 2.18 9.33
N PHE A 168 -13.92 2.71 8.67
CA PHE A 168 -14.78 1.87 7.86
C PHE A 168 -14.04 1.31 6.64
N GLN A 169 -12.92 1.89 6.18
CA GLN A 169 -12.05 1.34 5.12
C GLN A 169 -11.53 -0.06 5.51
N GLY A 170 -10.95 -0.21 6.70
CA GLY A 170 -10.58 -1.53 7.19
C GLY A 170 -11.78 -2.48 7.36
N ARG A 171 -12.94 -1.96 7.77
CA ARG A 171 -14.15 -2.78 8.01
C ARG A 171 -14.81 -3.27 6.71
N GLU A 172 -14.95 -2.42 5.69
CA GLU A 172 -15.53 -2.81 4.40
C GLU A 172 -14.67 -3.91 3.76
N PHE A 173 -13.34 -3.78 3.82
CA PHE A 173 -12.46 -4.78 3.26
C PHE A 173 -12.55 -6.09 4.04
N PHE A 174 -12.45 -6.03 5.38
CA PHE A 174 -12.59 -7.20 6.24
C PHE A 174 -13.86 -8.02 5.96
N VAL A 175 -15.01 -7.36 5.80
CA VAL A 175 -16.29 -8.02 5.56
C VAL A 175 -16.36 -8.71 4.19
N LEU A 176 -15.60 -8.22 3.20
CA LEU A 176 -15.57 -8.78 1.85
C LEU A 176 -14.55 -9.91 1.68
N LEU A 177 -13.56 -10.02 2.58
CA LEU A 177 -12.61 -11.13 2.61
C LEU A 177 -13.32 -12.44 2.98
N ARG A 178 -12.86 -13.55 2.39
CA ARG A 178 -13.45 -14.89 2.56
C ARG A 178 -12.62 -15.78 3.48
#